data_AF-U2G1F8-F1
#
_entry.id   AF-U2G1F8-F1
#
_cell.length_a   1.000
_cell.length_b   1.000
_cell.length_c   1.000
_cell.angle_alpha   90.00
_cell.angle_beta   90.00
_cell.angle_gamma   90.00
#
_symmetry.space_group_name_H-M   'P 1'
#
loop_
_entity.id
_entity.type
_entity.pdbx_description
1 polymer ?
#
loop_
_entity_poly.entity_id
_entity_poly.type
_entity_poly.pdbx_seq_one_letter_code
_entity_poly.pdbx_strand_id
1 'polypeptide(L)'
;MNTSPSRADPRHVIARRAAREVARGQLINLGIGLPTLIPAYLDDPSATWIHSENGIVGVGALARAADLDRDLIDAGGGYVSVVPGGAIVDSVDSFGMIRRGLVDITFLGALQVSAHGDLANWLVPGSLVAGIGGGAELAQKARRVIVTMPHTDKNGRPKIVERCALPLTARRRVAMIVTEHAVFRCAAHGLTLVERLDSLSVAEIRNLTEADFTVDKEAA
;
A
#
# COMPACT_ATOMS: atom_id res chain seq x y z
N MET A 1 -30.50 -6.13 -22.27
CA MET A 1 -30.34 -5.11 -21.22
C MET A 1 -29.92 -5.84 -19.96
N ASN A 2 -28.65 -5.73 -19.57
CA ASN A 2 -28.15 -6.33 -18.34
C ASN A 2 -27.30 -5.26 -17.65
N THR A 3 -27.98 -4.29 -17.02
CA THR A 3 -27.34 -3.25 -16.23
C THR A 3 -27.25 -3.76 -14.80
N SER A 4 -26.26 -4.62 -14.53
CA SER A 4 -25.74 -4.74 -13.17
C SER A 4 -25.32 -3.33 -12.72
N PRO A 5 -25.69 -2.87 -11.53
CA PRO A 5 -25.30 -1.56 -11.05
C PRO A 5 -23.76 -1.48 -11.08
N SER A 6 -23.22 -0.40 -11.64
CA SER A 6 -21.76 -0.24 -11.78
C SER A 6 -21.12 -0.34 -10.40
N ARG A 7 -20.50 -1.49 -10.10
CA ARG A 7 -19.75 -1.70 -8.87
C ARG A 7 -18.66 -0.63 -8.84
N ALA A 8 -18.60 0.18 -7.78
CA ALA A 8 -17.55 1.19 -7.62
C ALA A 8 -16.18 0.54 -7.87
N ASP A 9 -15.28 1.24 -8.58
CA ASP A 9 -13.96 0.71 -8.89
C ASP A 9 -13.26 0.24 -7.60
N PRO A 10 -12.91 -1.07 -7.50
CA PRO A 10 -12.31 -1.66 -6.30
C PRO A 10 -11.12 -0.87 -5.75
N ARG A 11 -10.34 -0.23 -6.62
CA ARG A 11 -9.16 0.56 -6.23
C ARG A 11 -9.53 1.74 -5.33
N HIS A 12 -10.66 2.38 -5.59
CA HIS A 12 -11.13 3.51 -4.82
C HIS A 12 -11.73 3.08 -3.47
N VAL A 13 -12.32 1.88 -3.38
CA VAL A 13 -12.72 1.28 -2.10
C VAL A 13 -11.50 1.07 -1.21
N ILE A 14 -10.46 0.43 -1.78
CA ILE A 14 -9.21 0.14 -1.08
C ILE A 14 -8.53 1.44 -0.63
N ALA A 15 -8.34 2.40 -1.53
CA ALA A 15 -7.66 3.66 -1.23
C ALA A 15 -8.40 4.47 -0.16
N ARG A 16 -9.72 4.57 -0.25
CA ARG A 16 -10.55 5.24 0.75
C ARG A 16 -10.43 4.59 2.12
N ARG A 17 -10.41 3.26 2.18
CA ARG A 17 -10.25 2.57 3.46
C ARG A 17 -8.83 2.74 4.01
N ALA A 18 -7.81 2.62 3.17
CA ALA A 18 -6.42 2.78 3.57
C ALA A 18 -6.12 4.19 4.10
N ALA A 19 -6.78 5.23 3.58
CA ALA A 19 -6.63 6.60 4.07
C ALA A 19 -6.99 6.77 5.56
N ARG A 20 -7.91 5.96 6.09
CA ARG A 20 -8.27 5.97 7.52
C ARG A 20 -7.15 5.50 8.45
N GLU A 21 -6.09 4.89 7.91
CA GLU A 21 -4.93 4.45 8.69
C GLU A 21 -3.91 5.57 8.92
N VAL A 22 -4.07 6.71 8.24
CA VAL A 22 -3.18 7.86 8.36
C VAL A 22 -3.66 8.77 9.49
N ALA A 23 -2.78 9.02 10.45
CA ALA A 23 -2.99 9.96 11.53
C ALA A 23 -2.24 11.27 11.29
N ARG A 24 -2.73 12.35 11.92
CA ARG A 24 -2.09 13.66 11.85
C ARG A 24 -0.64 13.60 12.35
N GLY A 25 0.25 14.29 11.63
CA GLY A 25 1.68 14.43 11.90
C GLY A 25 2.53 13.30 11.34
N GLN A 26 1.95 12.24 10.77
CA GLN A 26 2.72 11.11 10.27
C GLN A 26 3.50 11.43 8.99
N LEU A 27 4.68 10.83 8.87
CA LEU A 27 5.42 10.76 7.62
C LEU A 27 5.08 9.44 6.91
N ILE A 28 4.34 9.54 5.80
CA ILE A 28 3.93 8.39 5.01
C ILE A 28 4.71 8.29 3.70
N ASN A 29 4.84 7.09 3.17
CA ASN A 29 5.37 6.84 1.84
C ASN A 29 4.39 5.98 1.05
N LEU A 30 4.27 6.27 -0.26
CA LEU A 30 3.29 5.65 -1.14
C LEU A 30 4.03 4.95 -2.28
N GLY A 31 3.90 3.63 -2.37
CA GLY A 31 4.34 2.88 -3.52
C GLY A 31 3.53 3.24 -4.78
N ILE A 32 4.11 3.01 -5.95
CA ILE A 32 3.44 3.29 -7.23
C ILE A 32 2.12 2.50 -7.37
N GLY A 33 1.18 3.06 -8.12
CA GLY A 33 -0.11 2.41 -8.41
C GLY A 33 -1.18 2.73 -7.38
N LEU A 34 -1.83 1.72 -6.81
CA LEU A 34 -2.98 1.92 -5.91
C LEU A 34 -2.67 2.86 -4.72
N PRO A 35 -1.53 2.76 -4.01
CA PRO A 35 -1.25 3.64 -2.89
C PRO A 35 -1.26 5.14 -3.23
N THR A 36 -0.96 5.53 -4.47
CA THR A 36 -0.97 6.95 -4.88
C THR A 36 -2.37 7.56 -4.94
N LEU A 37 -3.43 6.75 -4.84
CA LEU A 37 -4.82 7.21 -4.73
C LEU A 37 -5.20 7.63 -3.30
N ILE A 38 -4.44 7.21 -2.28
CA ILE A 38 -4.74 7.44 -0.87
C ILE A 38 -4.87 8.93 -0.52
N PRO A 39 -3.98 9.84 -0.99
CA PRO A 39 -4.06 11.27 -0.63
C PRO A 39 -5.40 11.94 -0.97
N ALA A 40 -6.09 11.48 -2.02
CA ALA A 40 -7.39 12.01 -2.42
C ALA A 40 -8.54 11.68 -1.43
N TYR A 41 -8.27 10.80 -0.46
CA TYR A 41 -9.25 10.34 0.53
C TYR A 41 -8.89 10.72 1.97
N LEU A 42 -7.84 11.52 2.17
CA LEU A 42 -7.51 12.06 3.49
C LEU A 42 -8.52 13.17 3.85
N ASP A 43 -9.05 13.12 5.06
CA ASP A 43 -9.99 14.14 5.56
C ASP A 43 -9.34 15.53 5.63
N ASP A 44 -8.06 15.57 5.98
CA ASP A 44 -7.21 16.77 5.94
C ASP A 44 -5.87 16.41 5.29
N PRO A 45 -5.67 16.69 3.99
CA PRO A 45 -4.40 16.44 3.31
C PRO A 45 -3.20 17.17 3.92
N SER A 46 -3.42 18.27 4.66
CA SER A 46 -2.36 19.00 5.36
C SER A 46 -1.96 18.35 6.69
N ALA A 47 -2.70 17.33 7.14
CA ALA A 47 -2.43 16.64 8.38
C ALA A 47 -1.25 15.68 8.28
N THR A 48 -0.75 15.32 7.10
CA THR A 48 0.31 14.32 6.94
C THR A 48 1.42 14.82 6.02
N TRP A 49 2.61 14.24 6.17
CA TRP A 49 3.73 14.47 5.25
C TRP A 49 3.88 13.27 4.32
N ILE A 50 4.03 13.52 3.02
CA ILE A 50 4.29 12.47 2.03
C ILE A 50 5.77 12.48 1.65
N HIS A 51 6.44 11.35 1.82
CA HIS A 51 7.82 11.11 1.45
C HIS A 51 7.92 10.42 0.10
N SER A 52 8.78 10.92 -0.79
CA SER A 52 9.20 10.24 -2.01
C SER A 52 10.67 9.83 -1.92
N GLU A 53 10.98 8.56 -2.21
CA GLU A 53 12.31 7.96 -2.03
C GLU A 53 13.42 8.63 -2.85
N ASN A 54 13.07 9.33 -3.92
CA ASN A 54 13.98 10.14 -4.73
C ASN A 54 14.29 11.53 -4.13
N GLY A 55 13.95 11.78 -2.85
CA GLY A 55 14.49 12.93 -2.11
C GLY A 55 13.48 14.02 -1.75
N ILE A 56 12.18 13.73 -1.72
CA ILE A 56 11.15 14.73 -1.38
C ILE A 56 10.52 14.39 -0.03
N VAL A 57 10.53 15.34 0.90
CA VAL A 57 9.72 15.30 2.13
C VAL A 57 8.65 16.37 2.00
N GLY A 58 7.38 15.98 1.98
CA GLY A 58 6.27 16.90 1.73
C GLY A 58 5.91 17.00 0.23
N VAL A 59 5.72 15.85 -0.41
CA VAL A 59 5.16 15.80 -1.77
C VAL A 59 3.76 16.43 -1.77
N GLY A 60 3.54 17.37 -2.68
CA GLY A 60 2.28 18.06 -2.90
C GLY A 60 1.44 17.44 -4.01
N ALA A 61 0.51 18.23 -4.57
CA ALA A 61 -0.33 17.80 -5.68
C ALA A 61 0.48 17.58 -6.97
N LEU A 62 -0.09 16.81 -7.88
CA LEU A 62 0.41 16.69 -9.26
C LEU A 62 0.45 18.07 -9.92
N ALA A 63 1.53 18.34 -10.64
CA ALA A 63 1.72 19.59 -11.35
C ALA A 63 0.73 19.72 -12.52
N ARG A 64 0.26 20.95 -12.75
CA ARG A 64 -0.52 21.26 -13.96
C ARG A 64 0.43 21.35 -15.15
N ALA A 65 -0.10 21.23 -16.36
CA ALA A 65 0.71 21.26 -17.59
C ALA A 65 1.61 22.51 -17.72
N ALA A 66 1.20 23.66 -17.19
CA ALA A 66 1.99 24.89 -17.19
C ALA A 66 3.10 24.94 -16.14
N ASP A 67 3.03 24.08 -15.12
CA ASP A 67 3.91 24.06 -13.94
C ASP A 67 4.83 22.81 -13.95
N LEU A 68 4.95 22.12 -15.08
CA LEU A 68 5.77 20.91 -15.18
C LEU A 68 7.25 21.27 -15.06
N ASP A 69 7.92 20.71 -14.05
CA ASP A 69 9.35 20.84 -13.83
C ASP A 69 10.03 19.47 -13.92
N ARG A 70 10.97 19.31 -14.85
CA ARG A 70 11.68 18.04 -15.10
C ARG A 70 12.57 17.63 -13.94
N ASP A 71 12.94 18.57 -13.09
CA ASP A 71 13.77 18.29 -11.91
C ASP A 71 12.91 17.94 -10.67
N LEU A 72 11.58 18.03 -10.77
CA LEU A 72 10.64 17.78 -9.67
C LEU A 72 9.60 16.70 -10.01
N ILE A 73 10.02 15.46 -9.84
CA ILE A 73 9.18 14.27 -10.02
C ILE A 73 9.09 13.45 -8.72
N ASP A 74 8.03 12.68 -8.55
CA ASP A 74 7.96 11.63 -7.53
C ASP A 74 8.67 10.33 -7.98
N ALA A 75 8.70 9.33 -7.10
CA ALA A 75 9.30 8.03 -7.37
C ALA A 75 8.59 7.23 -8.49
N GLY A 76 7.35 7.61 -8.83
CA GLY A 76 6.59 7.05 -9.95
C GLY A 76 6.82 7.78 -11.28
N GLY A 77 7.60 8.87 -11.29
CA GLY A 77 7.83 9.72 -12.45
C GLY A 77 6.72 10.75 -12.70
N GLY A 78 5.80 10.94 -11.77
CA GLY A 78 4.78 11.99 -11.84
C GLY A 78 5.40 13.35 -11.51
N TYR A 79 5.09 14.37 -12.30
CA TYR A 79 5.47 15.75 -11.97
C TYR A 79 4.65 16.23 -10.77
N VAL A 80 5.34 16.66 -9.72
CA VAL A 80 4.71 17.02 -8.44
C VAL A 80 5.12 18.42 -8.00
N SER A 81 4.45 18.90 -6.96
CA SER A 81 4.84 20.09 -6.21
C SER A 81 5.43 19.70 -4.86
N VAL A 82 5.99 20.67 -4.13
CA VAL A 82 6.38 20.53 -2.71
C VAL A 82 5.45 21.39 -1.87
N VAL A 83 4.89 20.82 -0.79
CA VAL A 83 4.01 21.59 0.11
C VAL A 83 4.82 22.59 0.94
N PRO A 84 4.21 23.69 1.43
CA PRO A 84 4.90 24.62 2.34
C PRO A 84 5.52 23.90 3.54
N GLY A 85 6.81 24.17 3.79
CA GLY A 85 7.59 23.51 4.84
C GLY A 85 8.20 22.16 4.44
N GLY A 86 7.93 21.67 3.23
CA GLY A 86 8.62 20.51 2.66
C GLY A 86 10.09 20.78 2.35
N ALA A 87 10.84 19.71 2.11
CA ALA A 87 12.27 19.74 1.88
C ALA A 87 12.67 18.80 0.73
N ILE A 88 13.74 19.19 0.02
CA ILE A 88 14.45 18.33 -0.93
C ILE A 88 15.76 17.90 -0.28
N VAL A 89 16.04 16.61 -0.32
CA VAL A 89 17.23 15.97 0.25
C VAL A 89 17.88 15.06 -0.79
N ASP A 90 19.15 14.74 -0.62
CA ASP A 90 19.79 13.75 -1.48
C ASP A 90 19.32 12.32 -1.16
N SER A 91 19.67 11.38 -2.03
CA SER A 91 19.29 9.97 -1.86
C SER A 91 19.90 9.33 -0.60
N VAL A 92 21.07 9.78 -0.14
CA VAL A 92 21.71 9.23 1.07
C VAL A 92 20.88 9.59 2.29
N ASP A 93 20.43 10.83 2.39
CA ASP A 93 19.56 11.31 3.46
C ASP A 93 18.16 10.69 3.38
N SER A 94 17.54 10.65 2.20
CA SER A 94 16.24 10.01 1.96
C SER A 94 16.23 8.56 2.44
N PHE A 95 17.17 7.73 1.96
CA PHE A 95 17.30 6.35 2.41
C PHE A 95 17.84 6.23 3.85
N GLY A 96 18.57 7.23 4.35
CA GLY A 96 18.92 7.35 5.76
C GLY A 96 17.69 7.46 6.66
N MET A 97 16.71 8.27 6.27
CA MET A 97 15.42 8.38 6.96
C MET A 97 14.64 7.07 6.94
N ILE A 98 14.56 6.41 5.79
CA ILE A 98 13.93 5.10 5.64
C ILE A 98 14.60 4.08 6.58
N ARG A 99 15.93 3.91 6.49
CA ARG A 99 16.67 2.89 7.25
C ARG A 99 16.64 3.10 8.76
N ARG A 100 16.52 4.35 9.21
CA ARG A 100 16.35 4.70 10.63
C ARG A 100 14.91 4.53 11.13
N GLY A 101 13.98 4.14 10.26
CA GLY A 101 12.57 3.95 10.62
C GLY A 101 11.87 5.26 10.96
N LEU A 102 12.22 6.34 10.27
CA LEU A 102 11.57 7.64 10.42
C LEU A 102 10.28 7.76 9.59
N VAL A 103 10.09 6.88 8.60
CA VAL A 103 8.81 6.74 7.89
C VAL A 103 7.84 5.97 8.78
N ASP A 104 6.74 6.60 9.17
CA ASP A 104 5.73 6.02 10.05
C ASP A 104 4.95 4.92 9.36
N ILE A 105 4.48 5.18 8.13
CA ILE A 105 3.71 4.22 7.35
C ILE A 105 4.22 4.18 5.92
N THR A 106 4.47 2.97 5.40
CA THR A 106 4.60 2.77 3.95
C THR A 106 3.41 1.97 3.44
N PHE A 107 2.79 2.47 2.38
CA PHE A 107 1.71 1.80 1.67
C PHE A 107 2.27 1.17 0.40
N LEU A 108 2.14 -0.15 0.26
CA LEU A 108 2.71 -0.89 -0.87
C LEU A 108 1.65 -1.74 -1.57
N GLY A 109 1.78 -1.87 -2.89
CA GLY A 109 1.12 -2.94 -3.63
C GLY A 109 1.76 -4.30 -3.34
N ALA A 110 1.02 -5.37 -3.57
CA ALA A 110 1.54 -6.73 -3.47
C ALA A 110 1.06 -7.65 -4.59
N LEU A 111 1.92 -8.61 -4.95
CA LEU A 111 1.56 -9.76 -5.78
C LEU A 111 1.07 -10.90 -4.89
N GLN A 112 1.75 -11.14 -3.76
CA GLN A 112 1.33 -12.05 -2.72
C GLN A 112 1.64 -11.47 -1.32
N VAL A 113 0.80 -11.81 -0.35
CA VAL A 113 1.08 -11.64 1.08
C VAL A 113 0.82 -12.95 1.80
N SER A 114 1.75 -13.40 2.64
CA SER A 114 1.59 -14.66 3.39
C SER A 114 0.72 -14.49 4.65
N ALA A 115 0.27 -15.61 5.24
CA ALA A 115 -0.39 -15.66 6.54
C ALA A 115 0.37 -14.95 7.68
N HIS A 116 1.71 -14.89 7.59
CA HIS A 116 2.57 -14.27 8.61
C HIS A 116 3.11 -12.88 8.20
N GLY A 117 2.56 -12.28 7.15
CA GLY A 117 2.95 -10.93 6.70
C GLY A 117 4.28 -10.85 5.93
N ASP A 118 4.74 -11.94 5.31
CA ASP A 118 5.72 -11.87 4.22
C ASP A 118 5.11 -11.15 3.02
N LEU A 119 5.88 -10.27 2.39
CA LEU A 119 5.51 -9.48 1.21
C LEU A 119 6.29 -9.97 0.00
N ALA A 120 5.60 -10.21 -1.11
CA ALA A 120 6.21 -10.37 -2.43
C ALA A 120 5.54 -9.43 -3.44
N ASN A 121 6.29 -8.50 -4.01
CA ASN A 121 5.72 -7.49 -4.90
C ASN A 121 6.61 -7.01 -6.07
N TRP A 122 7.81 -7.57 -6.24
CA TRP A 122 8.79 -7.02 -7.18
C TRP A 122 9.13 -7.93 -8.37
N LEU A 123 8.90 -9.24 -8.26
CA LEU A 123 9.29 -10.21 -9.28
C LEU A 123 8.23 -11.29 -9.50
N VAL A 124 7.80 -11.43 -10.75
CA VAL A 124 7.20 -12.66 -11.28
C VAL A 124 8.27 -13.36 -12.14
N PRO A 125 8.75 -14.56 -11.78
CA PRO A 125 9.76 -15.27 -12.55
C PRO A 125 9.38 -15.40 -14.03
N GLY A 126 10.31 -15.06 -14.93
CA GLY A 126 10.08 -15.06 -16.38
C GLY A 126 9.42 -13.80 -16.96
N SER A 127 9.11 -12.80 -16.14
CA SER A 127 8.65 -11.47 -16.60
C SER A 127 9.80 -10.45 -16.60
N LEU A 128 9.68 -9.41 -17.45
CA LEU A 128 10.57 -8.26 -17.41
C LEU A 128 10.22 -7.40 -16.20
N VAL A 129 11.20 -7.15 -15.33
CA VAL A 129 11.04 -6.31 -14.14
C VAL A 129 12.02 -5.14 -14.16
N ALA A 130 11.56 -3.97 -13.76
CA ALA A 130 12.39 -2.76 -13.66
C ALA A 130 13.39 -2.80 -12.48
N GLY A 131 13.25 -3.79 -11.58
CA GLY A 131 14.03 -3.92 -10.36
C GLY A 131 13.18 -3.71 -9.11
N ILE A 132 13.77 -3.95 -7.93
CA ILE A 132 13.07 -3.89 -6.64
C ILE A 132 12.88 -2.46 -6.11
N GLY A 133 13.64 -1.49 -6.64
CA GLY A 133 13.62 -0.08 -6.22
C GLY A 133 13.89 0.12 -4.73
N GLY A 134 13.45 1.25 -4.17
CA GLY A 134 13.48 1.50 -2.72
C GLY A 134 12.44 0.71 -1.91
N GLY A 135 11.52 0.03 -2.60
CA GLY A 135 10.41 -0.71 -1.99
C GLY A 135 10.85 -1.77 -0.98
N ALA A 136 12.01 -2.42 -1.19
CA ALA A 136 12.55 -3.38 -0.23
C ALA A 136 12.94 -2.73 1.10
N GLU A 137 13.59 -1.57 1.07
CA GLU A 137 14.00 -0.88 2.30
C GLU A 137 12.79 -0.30 3.03
N LEU A 138 11.85 0.29 2.30
CA LEU A 138 10.59 0.76 2.87
C LEU A 138 9.85 -0.37 3.58
N ALA A 139 9.62 -1.50 2.89
CA ALA A 139 8.97 -2.66 3.48
C ALA A 139 9.74 -3.23 4.69
N GLN A 140 11.08 -3.11 4.69
CA GLN A 140 11.89 -3.61 5.79
C GLN A 140 12.05 -2.63 6.95
N LYS A 141 11.87 -1.32 6.76
CA LYS A 141 12.34 -0.32 7.74
C LYS A 141 11.29 0.68 8.19
N ALA A 142 10.23 0.92 7.43
CA ALA A 142 9.10 1.72 7.91
C ALA A 142 8.52 1.14 9.20
N ARG A 143 7.99 2.00 10.09
CA ARG A 143 7.44 1.56 11.38
C ARG A 143 6.24 0.66 11.20
N ARG A 144 5.42 0.94 10.18
CA ARG A 144 4.25 0.14 9.81
C ARG A 144 4.19 -0.03 8.29
N VAL A 145 3.96 -1.26 7.84
CA VAL A 145 3.74 -1.58 6.42
C VAL A 145 2.28 -1.97 6.21
N ILE A 146 1.60 -1.25 5.33
CA ILE A 146 0.22 -1.53 4.96
C ILE A 146 0.19 -1.90 3.48
N VAL A 147 -0.32 -3.09 3.18
CA VAL A 147 -0.51 -3.54 1.81
C VAL A 147 -1.87 -3.11 1.33
N THR A 148 -1.93 -2.46 0.16
CA THR A 148 -3.17 -2.17 -0.55
C THR A 148 -3.19 -2.93 -1.86
N MET A 149 -4.11 -3.89 -2.01
CA MET A 149 -4.16 -4.73 -3.20
C MET A 149 -5.55 -5.27 -3.48
N PRO A 150 -5.90 -5.58 -4.73
CA PRO A 150 -7.02 -6.47 -5.02
C PRO A 150 -6.83 -7.81 -4.32
N HIS A 151 -7.91 -8.40 -3.82
CA HIS A 151 -7.91 -9.61 -3.01
C HIS A 151 -7.44 -10.83 -3.81
N THR A 152 -7.90 -10.93 -5.06
CA THR A 152 -7.50 -11.94 -6.03
C THR A 152 -6.78 -11.31 -7.22
N ASP A 153 -6.08 -12.13 -7.99
CA ASP A 153 -5.57 -11.68 -9.29
C ASP A 153 -6.67 -11.63 -10.36
N LYS A 154 -6.29 -11.25 -11.58
CA LYS A 154 -7.21 -11.16 -12.73
C LYS A 154 -7.86 -12.48 -13.14
N ASN A 155 -7.32 -13.61 -12.69
CA ASN A 155 -7.84 -14.95 -12.94
C ASN A 155 -8.64 -15.50 -11.73
N GLY A 156 -8.87 -14.67 -10.71
CA GLY A 156 -9.58 -15.07 -9.49
C GLY A 156 -8.72 -15.88 -8.50
N ARG A 157 -7.40 -15.97 -8.70
CA ARG A 157 -6.52 -16.72 -7.78
C ARG A 157 -6.24 -15.88 -6.51
N PRO A 158 -6.28 -16.48 -5.31
CA PRO A 158 -5.95 -15.78 -4.07
C PRO A 158 -4.57 -15.15 -4.09
N LYS A 159 -4.46 -13.92 -3.56
CA LYS A 159 -3.17 -13.26 -3.34
C LYS A 159 -2.76 -13.23 -1.88
N ILE A 160 -3.69 -13.51 -0.97
CA ILE A 160 -3.42 -13.77 0.45
C ILE A 160 -3.26 -15.28 0.59
N VAL A 161 -2.01 -15.71 0.80
CA VAL A 161 -1.58 -17.11 0.65
C VAL A 161 -0.96 -17.64 1.95
N GLU A 162 -0.87 -18.95 2.11
CA GLU A 162 -0.25 -19.50 3.32
C GLU A 162 1.26 -19.16 3.36
N ARG A 163 1.94 -19.32 2.22
CA ARG A 163 3.33 -18.91 2.01
C ARG A 163 3.48 -18.30 0.62
N CYS A 164 4.24 -17.22 0.50
CA CYS A 164 4.55 -16.66 -0.82
C CYS A 164 5.39 -17.67 -1.62
N ALA A 165 4.95 -17.96 -2.85
CA ALA A 165 5.72 -18.71 -3.83
C ALA A 165 6.64 -17.78 -4.64
N LEU A 166 6.29 -16.50 -4.72
CA LEU A 166 7.09 -15.47 -5.38
C LEU A 166 8.26 -15.01 -4.50
N PRO A 167 9.36 -14.52 -5.11
CA PRO A 167 10.48 -13.95 -4.38
C PRO A 167 10.05 -12.84 -3.42
N LEU A 168 10.46 -12.97 -2.17
CA LEU A 168 10.07 -12.03 -1.13
C LEU A 168 10.76 -10.66 -1.30
N THR A 169 10.00 -9.62 -1.00
CA THR A 169 10.47 -8.25 -0.77
C THR A 169 10.86 -8.05 0.68
N ALA A 170 10.04 -8.55 1.61
CA ALA A 170 10.27 -8.47 3.05
C ALA A 170 9.61 -9.64 3.78
N ARG A 171 10.25 -10.13 4.85
CA ARG A 171 9.73 -11.22 5.70
C ARG A 171 9.03 -10.66 6.94
N ARG A 172 7.78 -11.06 7.18
CA ARG A 172 7.00 -10.73 8.39
C ARG A 172 6.99 -9.23 8.73
N ARG A 173 6.79 -8.38 7.71
CA ARG A 173 6.74 -6.92 7.89
C ARG A 173 5.38 -6.31 7.62
N VAL A 174 4.53 -6.96 6.83
CA VAL A 174 3.17 -6.48 6.59
C VAL A 174 2.41 -6.51 7.92
N ALA A 175 1.85 -5.38 8.33
CA ALA A 175 1.05 -5.23 9.54
C ALA A 175 -0.45 -5.25 9.23
N MET A 176 -0.83 -4.87 8.02
CA MET A 176 -2.22 -4.83 7.58
C MET A 176 -2.32 -5.05 6.07
N ILE A 177 -3.36 -5.74 5.64
CA ILE A 177 -3.75 -5.92 4.24
C ILE A 177 -5.12 -5.29 4.07
N VAL A 178 -5.25 -4.36 3.13
CA VAL A 178 -6.51 -3.74 2.73
C VAL A 178 -6.83 -4.19 1.31
N THR A 179 -7.96 -4.86 1.14
CA THR A 179 -8.53 -5.23 -0.16
C THR A 179 -9.88 -4.56 -0.36
N GLU A 180 -10.51 -4.80 -1.50
CA GLU A 180 -11.85 -4.32 -1.82
C GLU A 180 -12.96 -5.04 -1.03
N HIS A 181 -12.65 -6.20 -0.48
CA HIS A 181 -13.58 -7.06 0.25
C HIS A 181 -13.35 -7.01 1.77
N ALA A 182 -12.11 -6.86 2.22
CA ALA A 182 -11.76 -7.07 3.60
C ALA A 182 -10.50 -6.31 4.05
N VAL A 183 -10.40 -6.09 5.36
CA VAL A 183 -9.17 -5.67 6.04
C VAL A 183 -8.70 -6.80 6.94
N PHE A 184 -7.43 -7.17 6.79
CA PHE A 184 -6.76 -8.12 7.67
C PHE A 184 -5.69 -7.42 8.47
N ARG A 185 -5.63 -7.72 9.77
CA ARG A 185 -4.45 -7.45 10.60
C ARG A 185 -3.50 -8.63 10.49
N CYS A 186 -2.22 -8.35 10.32
CA CYS A 186 -1.16 -9.36 10.29
C CYS A 186 -0.39 -9.33 11.61
N ALA A 187 -0.28 -10.48 12.27
CA ALA A 187 0.46 -10.63 13.50
C ALA A 187 1.30 -11.91 13.48
N ALA A 188 2.13 -12.10 14.51
CA ALA A 188 2.98 -13.29 14.62
C ALA A 188 2.17 -14.61 14.62
N HIS A 189 0.93 -14.59 15.12
CA HIS A 189 0.03 -15.75 15.19
C HIS A 189 -0.81 -15.97 13.93
N GLY A 190 -0.66 -15.13 12.90
CA GLY A 190 -1.40 -15.24 11.64
C GLY A 190 -2.25 -14.02 11.32
N LEU A 191 -3.25 -14.22 10.48
CA LEU A 191 -4.19 -13.19 10.03
C LEU A 191 -5.43 -13.12 10.93
N THR A 192 -5.92 -11.90 11.13
CA THR A 192 -7.24 -11.65 11.71
C THR A 192 -8.03 -10.77 10.75
N LEU A 193 -9.20 -11.23 10.30
CA LEU A 193 -10.18 -10.42 9.60
C LEU A 193 -10.77 -9.41 10.58
N VAL A 194 -10.53 -8.12 10.35
CA VAL A 194 -10.96 -7.03 11.26
C VAL A 194 -12.06 -6.15 10.68
N GLU A 195 -12.31 -6.23 9.37
CA GLU A 195 -13.36 -5.46 8.72
C GLU A 195 -13.78 -6.14 7.42
N ARG A 196 -15.09 -6.15 7.13
CA ARG A 196 -15.67 -6.51 5.83
C ARG A 196 -16.10 -5.23 5.13
N LEU A 197 -15.64 -5.03 3.91
CA LEU A 197 -15.82 -3.79 3.15
C LEU A 197 -16.90 -3.91 2.07
N ASP A 198 -17.38 -5.13 1.84
CA ASP A 198 -18.52 -5.39 0.97
C ASP A 198 -19.49 -6.40 1.60
N SER A 199 -20.47 -6.84 0.81
CA SER A 199 -21.52 -7.74 1.27
C SER A 199 -21.10 -9.21 1.37
N LEU A 200 -19.83 -9.55 1.10
CA LEU A 200 -19.38 -10.94 1.22
C LEU A 200 -19.44 -11.39 2.69
N SER A 201 -19.90 -12.62 2.87
CA SER A 201 -19.81 -13.34 4.14
C SER A 201 -18.37 -13.73 4.44
N VAL A 202 -18.10 -14.01 5.72
CA VAL A 202 -16.81 -14.57 6.17
C VAL A 202 -16.45 -15.84 5.39
N ALA A 203 -17.45 -16.70 5.11
CA ALA A 203 -17.23 -17.94 4.36
C ALA A 203 -16.82 -17.68 2.92
N GLU A 204 -17.41 -16.69 2.25
CA GLU A 204 -17.01 -16.29 0.90
C GLU A 204 -15.61 -15.68 0.87
N ILE A 205 -15.27 -14.80 1.83
CA ILE A 205 -13.92 -14.25 1.97
C ILE A 205 -12.90 -15.38 2.18
N ARG A 206 -13.25 -16.38 2.99
CA ARG A 206 -12.42 -17.57 3.22
C ARG A 206 -12.24 -18.42 1.96
N ASN A 207 -13.20 -18.45 1.05
CA ASN A 207 -13.03 -19.11 -0.25
C ASN A 207 -12.15 -18.31 -1.23
N LEU A 208 -11.98 -17.00 -1.01
CA LEU A 208 -11.12 -16.12 -1.82
C LEU A 208 -9.71 -15.95 -1.23
N THR A 209 -9.46 -16.50 -0.03
CA THR A 209 -8.20 -16.42 0.70
C THR A 209 -7.62 -17.82 0.86
N GLU A 210 -6.36 -18.04 0.48
CA GLU A 210 -5.72 -19.34 0.69
C GLU A 210 -5.19 -19.48 2.12
N ALA A 211 -4.73 -18.39 2.74
CA ALA A 211 -4.30 -18.39 4.14
C ALA A 211 -5.46 -18.63 5.11
N ASP A 212 -5.21 -19.32 6.22
CA ASP A 212 -6.16 -19.34 7.32
C ASP A 212 -6.19 -17.98 8.06
N PHE A 213 -7.34 -17.63 8.64
CA PHE A 213 -7.51 -16.42 9.43
C PHE A 213 -8.56 -16.56 10.52
N THR A 214 -8.34 -15.86 11.62
CA THR A 214 -9.34 -15.66 12.68
C THR A 214 -10.25 -14.48 12.34
N VAL A 215 -11.41 -14.38 12.97
CA VAL A 215 -12.35 -13.26 12.79
C VAL A 215 -12.42 -12.47 14.08
N ASP A 216 -12.20 -11.16 13.99
CA ASP A 216 -12.40 -10.26 15.12
C ASP A 216 -13.89 -10.21 15.48
N LYS A 217 -14.23 -10.06 16.77
CA LYS A 217 -15.63 -10.08 17.23
C LYS A 217 -16.48 -9.00 16.58
N GLU A 218 -15.87 -7.87 16.22
CA GLU A 218 -16.53 -6.75 15.56
C GLU A 218 -16.67 -6.94 14.03
N ALA A 219 -15.93 -7.90 13.45
CA ALA A 219 -15.93 -8.19 12.02
C ALA A 219 -16.83 -9.39 11.63
N ALA A 220 -17.37 -10.09 12.63
CA ALA A 220 -18.22 -11.28 12.48
C ALA A 220 -19.51 -11.03 11.68
#